data_AF-A0A972PFF8-F1
#
_entry.id   AF-A0A972PFF8-F1
#
_cell.length_a   1.000
_cell.length_b   1.000
_cell.length_c   1.000
_cell.angle_alpha   90.00
_cell.angle_beta   90.00
_cell.angle_gamma   90.00
#
_symmetry.space_group_name_H-M   'P 1'
#
loop_
_entity.id
_entity.type
_entity.pdbx_description
1 polymer ?
#
loop_
_entity_poly.entity_id
_entity_poly.type
_entity_poly.pdbx_seq_one_letter_code
_entity_poly.pdbx_strand_id
1 'polypeptide(L)' 'MRKTMIYLEEDQFLMLKKVAASSRKKVSEIIREALTAYLKEKGKVDYFSFVGIAEGPKNGRTSEDAEDILREALR' A
#
# COMPACT_ATOMS: atom_id res chain seq x y z
N MET A 1 -3.95 -10.89 -6.20
CA MET A 1 -3.72 -9.43 -6.13
C MET A 1 -4.63 -8.73 -7.13
N ARG A 2 -5.16 -7.55 -6.77
CA ARG A 2 -5.93 -6.70 -7.70
C ARG A 2 -4.98 -6.08 -8.75
N LYS A 3 -5.48 -5.79 -9.94
CA LYS A 3 -4.73 -5.03 -10.95
C LYS A 3 -4.74 -3.56 -10.54
N THR A 4 -3.56 -2.93 -10.54
CA THR A 4 -3.40 -1.51 -10.23
C THR A 4 -2.74 -0.84 -11.43
N MET A 5 -3.34 0.24 -11.91
CA MET A 5 -2.75 1.10 -12.95
C MET A 5 -1.90 2.17 -12.27
N ILE A 6 -0.71 2.42 -12.81
CA ILE A 6 0.22 3.43 -12.30
C ILE A 6 0.58 4.32 -13.47
N TYR A 7 0.49 5.63 -13.26
CA TYR A 7 0.95 6.62 -14.22
C TYR A 7 2.45 6.84 -14.03
N LEU A 8 3.20 6.78 -15.12
CA LEU A 8 4.62 7.04 -15.17
C LEU A 8 4.88 8.07 -16.25
N GLU A 9 5.84 8.95 -16.01
CA GLU A 9 6.39 9.79 -17.06
C GLU A 9 7.11 8.92 -18.10
N GLU A 10 7.22 9.42 -19.34
CA GLU A 10 7.77 8.64 -20.45
C GLU A 10 9.24 8.23 -20.21
N ASP A 11 10.03 9.13 -19.63
CA ASP A 11 11.42 8.90 -19.26
C ASP A 11 11.55 7.81 -18.19
N GLN A 12 10.70 7.83 -17.17
CA GLN A 12 10.63 6.81 -16.11
C GLN A 12 10.28 5.44 -16.71
N PHE A 13 9.32 5.39 -17.63
CA PHE A 13 8.94 4.16 -18.30
C PHE A 13 10.07 3.58 -19.17
N LEU A 14 10.81 4.45 -19.87
CA LEU A 14 11.98 4.04 -20.65
C LEU A 14 13.10 3.50 -19.76
N MET A 15 13.39 4.15 -18.63
CA MET A 15 14.37 3.65 -17.66
C MET A 15 13.96 2.29 -17.11
N LEU A 16 12.70 2.14 -16.73
CA LEU A 16 12.15 0.89 -16.22
C LEU A 16 12.28 -0.26 -17.22
N LYS A 17 12.01 0.00 -18.51
CA LYS A 17 12.21 -0.98 -19.59
C LYS A 17 13.67 -1.37 -19.75
N LYS A 18 14.60 -0.40 -19.71
CA LYS A 18 16.05 -0.67 -19.80
C LYS A 18 16.51 -1.60 -18.67
N VAL A 19 16.09 -1.32 -17.44
CA VAL A 19 16.42 -2.15 -16.26
C VAL A 19 15.85 -3.56 -16.41
N ALA A 20 14.57 -3.67 -16.77
CA ALA A 20 13.90 -4.96 -16.99
C ALA A 20 14.64 -5.80 -18.06
N ALA A 21 15.05 -5.17 -19.16
CA ALA A 21 15.83 -5.82 -20.22
C ALA A 21 17.21 -6.28 -19.73
N SER A 22 17.97 -5.42 -19.03
CA SER A 22 19.29 -5.77 -18.51
C SER A 22 19.25 -6.89 -17.47
N SER A 23 18.18 -6.96 -16.67
CA SER A 23 18.01 -7.95 -15.61
C SER A 23 17.29 -9.22 -16.08
N ARG A 24 16.85 -9.30 -17.35
CA ARG A 24 16.03 -10.39 -17.91
C ARG A 24 14.76 -10.68 -17.07
N LYS A 25 14.18 -9.64 -16.47
CA LYS A 25 12.96 -9.71 -15.64
C LYS A 25 11.81 -9.00 -16.31
N LYS A 26 10.58 -9.34 -15.94
CA LYS A 26 9.41 -8.57 -16.37
C LYS A 26 9.37 -7.23 -15.64
N VAL A 27 8.84 -6.21 -16.30
CA VAL A 27 8.62 -4.87 -15.71
C VAL A 27 7.86 -4.96 -14.38
N SER A 28 6.83 -5.83 -14.31
CA SER A 28 6.05 -6.02 -13.09
C SER A 28 6.81 -6.67 -11.93
N GLU A 29 7.91 -7.38 -12.20
CA GLU A 29 8.80 -7.92 -11.17
C GLU A 29 9.70 -6.81 -10.63
N ILE A 30 10.29 -6.00 -11.51
CA ILE A 30 11.08 -4.82 -11.12
C ILE A 30 10.26 -3.86 -10.26
N ILE A 31 9.02 -3.56 -10.65
CA ILE A 31 8.12 -2.71 -9.86
C ILE A 31 7.88 -3.30 -8.47
N ARG A 32 7.65 -4.62 -8.37
CA ARG A 32 7.41 -5.30 -7.09
C ARG A 32 8.64 -5.29 -6.20
N GLU A 33 9.82 -5.53 -6.75
CA GLU A 33 11.09 -5.48 -6.03
C GLU A 33 11.36 -4.07 -5.50
N ALA A 34 11.23 -3.06 -6.35
CA ALA A 34 11.41 -1.66 -5.97
C ALA A 34 10.44 -1.24 -4.87
N LEU A 35 9.15 -1.58 -5.00
CA LEU A 35 8.15 -1.28 -3.98
C LEU A 35 8.44 -1.99 -2.66
N THR A 36 8.86 -3.27 -2.73
CA THR A 36 9.24 -4.03 -1.53
C THR A 36 10.46 -3.40 -0.83
N ALA A 37 11.47 -3.00 -1.60
CA ALA A 37 12.65 -2.34 -1.06
C ALA A 37 12.29 -1.00 -0.40
N TYR A 38 11.49 -0.18 -1.09
CA TYR A 38 11.01 1.09 -0.55
C TYR A 38 10.21 0.91 0.73
N LEU A 39 9.26 -0.04 0.77
CA LEU A 39 8.48 -0.33 1.97
C LEU A 39 9.31 -0.89 3.11
N LYS A 40 10.37 -1.67 2.84
CA LYS A 40 11.30 -2.15 3.88
C LYS A 40 12.16 -1.02 4.43
N GLU A 41 12.59 -0.09 3.58
CA GLU A 41 13.37 1.08 3.98
C GLU A 41 12.51 2.05 4.80
N LYS A 42 11.31 2.37 4.32
CA LYS A 42 10.36 3.27 4.98
C LYS A 42 9.61 2.62 6.13
N GLY A 43 9.48 1.30 6.15
CA GLY A 43 8.84 0.53 7.22
C GLY A 43 9.69 0.43 8.49
N LYS A 44 10.91 0.99 8.50
CA LYS A 44 11.72 1.17 9.72
C LYS A 44 11.26 2.36 10.57
N VAL A 45 9.97 2.71 10.54
CA VAL A 45 9.41 3.57 11.58
C VAL A 45 8.96 2.66 12.71
N ASP A 46 9.61 2.80 13.85
CA ASP A 46 9.24 2.15 15.11
C ASP A 46 7.86 2.67 15.55
N TYR A 47 6.80 2.04 15.07
CA TYR A 47 5.49 2.19 15.67
C TYR A 47 4.87 0.80 15.71
N PHE A 48 4.77 0.27 16.93
CA PHE A 48 3.63 -0.39 17.55
C PHE A 48 2.27 -0.37 16.81
N SER A 49 2.22 -0.61 15.50
CA SER A 49 1.00 -0.92 14.78
C SER A 49 0.72 -2.41 14.94
N PHE A 50 0.53 -2.81 16.19
CA PHE A 50 -0.49 -3.80 16.54
C PHE A 50 -1.86 -3.19 16.19
N VAL A 51 -2.09 -2.82 14.92
CA VAL A 51 -3.44 -2.83 14.38
C VAL A 51 -3.68 -4.31 14.18
N GLY A 52 -4.28 -4.92 15.20
CA GLY A 52 -4.45 -6.35 15.26
C GLY A 52 -4.96 -6.86 13.93
N ILE A 53 -4.26 -7.85 13.38
CA ILE A 53 -4.84 -8.85 12.48
C ILE A 53 -5.81 -9.68 13.35
N ALA A 54 -6.76 -9.02 13.99
CA ALA A 54 -7.90 -9.63 14.63
C ALA A 54 -9.05 -9.27 13.70
N GLU A 55 -9.69 -10.28 13.11
CA GLU A 55 -11.02 -10.11 12.55
C GLU A 55 -11.84 -9.38 13.63
N GLY A 56 -12.23 -8.13 13.37
CA GLY A 56 -13.22 -7.47 14.22
C GLY A 56 -14.45 -8.38 14.34
N PRO A 57 -15.23 -8.28 15.43
CA PRO A 57 -16.40 -9.11 15.62
C PRO A 57 -17.24 -9.09 14.34
N LYS A 58 -17.53 -10.27 13.77
CA LYS A 58 -18.11 -10.41 12.41
C LYS A 58 -19.42 -9.62 12.19
N ASN A 59 -20.06 -9.19 13.28
CA ASN A 59 -21.29 -8.39 13.33
C ASN A 59 -21.15 -7.11 14.19
N GLY A 60 -19.95 -6.58 14.38
CA GLY A 60 -19.74 -5.35 15.15
C GLY A 60 -20.13 -4.11 14.35
N ARG A 61 -21.00 -3.26 14.91
CA ARG A 61 -21.36 -1.95 14.35
C ARG A 61 -20.45 -0.82 14.83
N THR A 62 -19.30 -1.15 15.41
CA THR A 62 -18.40 -0.20 16.10
C THR A 62 -17.95 0.95 15.20
N SER A 63 -17.82 0.75 13.88
CA SER A 63 -17.52 1.82 12.93
C SER A 63 -18.70 2.79 12.72
N GLU A 64 -19.93 2.28 12.75
CA GLU A 64 -21.16 3.07 12.62
C GLU A 64 -21.41 3.86 13.92
N ASP A 65 -21.25 3.20 15.07
CA ASP A 65 -21.37 3.84 16.39
C ASP A 65 -20.32 4.95 16.57
N ALA A 66 -19.09 4.76 16.06
CA ALA A 66 -18.06 5.79 16.09
C ALA A 66 -18.40 7.00 15.20
N GLU A 67 -19.03 6.77 14.05
CA GLU A 67 -19.50 7.86 13.19
C GLU A 67 -20.62 8.67 13.86
N ASP A 68 -21.55 7.99 14.53
CA ASP A 68 -22.66 8.63 15.25
C ASP A 68 -22.15 9.49 16.42
N ILE A 69 -21.21 8.98 17.21
CA ILE A 69 -20.58 9.74 18.31
C ILE A 69 -19.86 10.98 17.79
N LEU A 70 -19.11 10.86 16.69
CA LEU A 70 -18.39 12.00 16.11
C LEU A 70 -19.36 13.06 15.56
N ARG A 71 -20.50 12.66 14.98
CA ARG A 71 -21.54 13.59 14.54
C ARG A 71 -22.19 14.34 15.69
N GLU A 72 -22.40 13.69 16.83
CA GLU A 72 -22.94 14.34 18.02
C GLU A 72 -21.93 15.29 18.67
N ALA A 73 -20.67 14.90 18.77
CA ALA A 73 -19.62 15.70 19.42
C ALA A 73 -19.17 16.93 18.60
N LEU A 74 -19.39 16.91 17.28
CA LEU A 74 -19.03 18.01 16.37
C LEU A 74 -20.20 18.95 16.03
N ARG A 75 -21.35 18.79 16.70
CA ARG A 75 -22.43 19.79 16.74
C ARG A 75 -22.16 20.86 17.77
#